data_AF-A0A660V3B2-F1
#
_entry.id   AF-A0A660V3B2-F1
#
_cell.length_a   1.000
_cell.length_b   1.000
_cell.length_c   1.000
_cell.angle_alpha   90.00
_cell.angle_beta   90.00
_cell.angle_gamma   90.00
#
_symmetry.space_group_name_H-M   'P 1'
#
loop_
_entity.id
_entity.type
_entity.pdbx_description
1 polymer ?
#
loop_
_entity_poly.entity_id
_entity_poly.type
_entity_poly.pdbx_seq_one_letter_code
_entity_poly.pdbx_strand_id
1 'polypeptide(L)'
;MKKGIVAVTTMMLFSMAGVGHAVETEYGEMGIDVDATWVSKYIFRGIDKLDDKAAFQPSVNFDLFDTGFSFGVWSSFAGSSKGGGSKSTVDAEEWRYILTYANSVLDGEQCQTDYALSYVYYDY
;
A
#
# COMPACT_ATOMS: atom_id res chain seq x y z
N MET A 1 9.24 6.60 -31.73
CA MET A 1 8.06 6.14 -30.95
C MET A 1 8.36 5.84 -29.48
N LYS A 2 9.53 5.30 -29.11
CA LYS A 2 9.85 4.96 -27.69
C LYS A 2 10.12 6.15 -26.75
N LYS A 3 10.66 7.27 -27.26
CA LYS A 3 11.00 8.45 -26.44
C LYS A 3 9.78 9.29 -26.03
N GLY A 4 8.73 9.32 -26.86
CA GLY A 4 7.51 10.08 -26.59
C GLY A 4 6.65 9.45 -25.49
N ILE A 5 6.60 8.11 -25.44
CA ILE A 5 5.87 7.40 -24.38
C ILE A 5 6.53 7.66 -23.02
N VAL A 6 7.87 7.55 -22.92
CA VAL A 6 8.59 7.83 -21.67
C VAL A 6 8.35 9.26 -21.19
N ALA A 7 8.41 10.26 -22.09
CA ALA A 7 8.17 11.65 -21.72
C ALA A 7 6.73 11.89 -21.20
N VAL A 8 5.73 11.27 -21.84
CA VAL A 8 4.32 11.36 -21.40
C VAL A 8 4.12 10.67 -20.06
N THR A 9 4.73 9.50 -19.84
CA THR A 9 4.65 8.77 -18.56
C THR A 9 5.34 9.57 -17.44
N THR A 10 6.52 10.13 -17.68
CA THR A 10 7.23 10.95 -16.69
C THR A 10 6.46 12.24 -16.38
N MET A 11 5.82 12.85 -17.37
CA MET A 11 5.05 14.09 -17.16
C MET A 11 3.76 13.85 -16.36
N MET A 12 3.09 12.70 -16.54
CA MET A 12 1.94 12.30 -15.71
C MET A 12 2.35 12.00 -14.26
N LEU A 13 3.52 11.40 -14.04
CA LEU A 13 4.07 11.16 -12.69
C LEU A 13 4.42 12.46 -11.95
N PHE A 14 4.84 13.51 -12.67
CA PHE A 14 5.14 14.81 -12.05
C PHE A 14 3.91 15.73 -11.88
N SER A 15 2.82 15.52 -12.63
CA SER A 15 1.60 16.34 -12.51
C SER A 15 0.72 16.00 -11.31
N MET A 16 0.99 14.91 -10.59
CA MET A 16 0.29 14.57 -9.34
C MET A 16 0.84 15.31 -8.11
N ALA A 17 1.92 16.08 -8.24
CA ALA A 17 2.62 16.72 -7.12
C ALA A 17 2.09 18.10 -6.70
N GLY A 18 0.90 18.52 -7.13
CA GLY A 18 0.39 19.81 -6.69
C GLY A 18 -1.04 20.07 -7.11
N VAL A 19 -1.97 19.88 -6.17
CA VAL A 19 -2.82 20.95 -5.60
C VAL A 19 -3.43 20.39 -4.31
N GLY A 20 -2.72 20.54 -3.18
CA GLY A 20 -3.34 20.44 -1.86
C GLY A 20 -3.89 21.81 -1.49
N HIS A 21 -5.16 22.08 -1.78
CA HIS A 21 -5.84 23.23 -1.19
C HIS A 21 -6.13 22.89 0.28
N ALA A 22 -5.44 23.55 1.21
CA ALA A 22 -5.81 23.53 2.62
C ALA A 22 -7.17 24.22 2.78
N VAL A 23 -8.23 23.42 2.88
CA VAL A 23 -9.51 23.86 3.42
C VAL A 23 -9.40 23.64 4.92
N GLU A 24 -9.50 24.69 5.73
CA GLU A 24 -9.70 24.55 7.17
C GLU A 24 -11.01 23.79 7.39
N THR A 25 -10.91 22.49 7.62
CA THR A 25 -12.01 21.64 8.04
C THR A 25 -12.01 21.50 9.55
N GLU A 26 -13.19 21.30 10.14
CA GLU A 26 -13.34 20.96 11.57
C GLU A 26 -12.64 19.62 11.93
N TYR A 27 -12.34 18.82 10.91
CA TYR A 27 -11.57 17.58 10.97
C TYR A 27 -10.12 17.83 10.56
N GLY A 28 -9.19 16.99 11.05
CA GLY A 28 -7.75 17.08 10.77
C GLY A 28 -7.41 16.98 9.28
N GLU A 29 -6.13 17.10 8.93
CA GLU A 29 -5.71 16.99 7.54
C GLU A 29 -5.81 15.55 7.04
N MET A 30 -6.09 15.35 5.74
CA MET A 30 -6.00 14.01 5.15
C MET A 30 -4.53 13.61 5.06
N GLY A 31 -4.14 12.55 5.77
CA GLY A 31 -2.82 11.93 5.65
C GLY A 31 -2.75 11.02 4.43
N ILE A 32 -1.61 11.01 3.74
CA ILE A 32 -1.36 10.09 2.62
C ILE A 32 0.03 9.48 2.79
N ASP A 33 0.07 8.17 3.00
CA ASP A 33 1.30 7.38 3.03
C ASP A 33 1.42 6.60 1.72
N VAL A 34 2.56 6.72 1.05
CA VAL A 34 2.84 5.99 -0.19
C VAL A 34 4.16 5.24 -0.01
N ASP A 35 4.09 3.93 -0.19
CA ASP A 35 5.24 3.03 -0.05
C ASP A 35 5.42 2.19 -1.29
N ALA A 36 6.67 1.83 -1.56
CA ALA A 36 7.03 0.91 -2.62
C ALA A 36 8.21 0.07 -2.17
N THR A 37 7.98 -1.23 -1.99
CA THR A 37 9.01 -2.15 -1.50
C THR A 37 9.41 -3.13 -2.60
N TRP A 38 10.71 -3.34 -2.77
CA TRP A 38 11.23 -4.48 -3.54
C TRP A 38 11.76 -5.54 -2.58
N VAL A 39 11.19 -6.74 -2.62
CA VAL A 39 11.65 -7.88 -1.82
C VAL A 39 12.33 -8.89 -2.73
N SER A 40 13.45 -9.46 -2.30
CA SER A 40 14.14 -10.54 -3.03
C SER A 40 13.33 -11.84 -3.02
N LYS A 41 12.49 -12.03 -2.01
CA LYS A 41 11.59 -13.17 -1.83
C LYS A 41 10.32 -12.73 -1.10
N TYR A 42 9.16 -13.12 -1.60
CA TYR A 42 7.89 -12.82 -0.93
C TYR A 42 7.49 -13.94 0.04
N ILE A 43 7.68 -13.70 1.33
CA ILE A 43 7.17 -14.54 2.42
C ILE A 43 5.88 -13.95 2.97
N PHE A 44 4.78 -14.68 2.84
CA PHE A 44 3.50 -14.32 3.44
C PHE A 44 3.16 -15.26 4.60
N ARG A 45 3.16 -14.75 5.83
CA ARG A 45 2.84 -15.52 7.06
C ARG A 45 3.62 -16.83 7.18
N GLY A 46 4.91 -16.80 6.81
CA GLY A 46 5.80 -17.96 6.84
C GLY A 46 5.79 -18.83 5.58
N ILE A 47 4.97 -18.52 4.58
CA ILE A 47 4.88 -19.27 3.31
C ILE A 47 5.59 -18.50 2.20
N ASP A 48 6.45 -19.19 1.46
CA ASP A 48 7.01 -18.69 0.20
C ASP A 48 5.94 -18.65 -0.88
N LYS A 49 5.45 -17.45 -1.19
CA LYS A 49 4.32 -17.29 -2.11
C LYS A 49 4.72 -17.38 -3.57
N LEU A 50 5.96 -17.00 -3.90
CA LEU A 50 6.40 -16.81 -5.27
C LEU A 50 7.56 -17.72 -5.69
N ASP A 51 7.86 -18.77 -4.92
CA ASP A 51 8.85 -19.81 -5.28
C ASP A 51 10.23 -19.19 -5.55
N ASP A 52 10.78 -18.55 -4.50
CA ASP A 52 12.06 -17.82 -4.54
C ASP A 52 12.14 -16.64 -5.53
N LYS A 53 11.01 -16.16 -6.04
CA LYS A 53 10.98 -14.95 -6.87
C LYS A 53 10.86 -13.68 -6.03
N ALA A 54 11.53 -12.64 -6.54
CA ALA A 54 11.36 -11.28 -6.07
C ALA A 54 9.92 -10.79 -6.28
N ALA A 55 9.52 -9.76 -5.54
CA ALA A 55 8.25 -9.08 -5.72
C ALA A 55 8.41 -7.57 -5.57
N PHE A 56 7.59 -6.83 -6.32
CA PHE A 56 7.38 -5.41 -6.14
C PHE A 56 6.06 -5.17 -5.43
N GLN A 57 6.09 -4.45 -4.31
CA GLN A 57 4.98 -4.33 -3.37
C GLN A 57 4.68 -2.87 -3.07
N PRO A 58 3.88 -2.19 -3.90
CA PRO A 58 3.44 -0.83 -3.62
C PRO A 58 2.23 -0.80 -2.68
N SER A 59 2.10 0.29 -1.95
CA SER A 59 0.89 0.63 -1.22
C SER A 59 0.63 2.13 -1.15
N VAL A 60 -0.64 2.45 -0.98
CA VAL A 60 -1.10 3.77 -0.56
C VAL A 60 -2.06 3.59 0.62
N ASN A 61 -1.92 4.42 1.64
CA ASN A 61 -2.83 4.51 2.76
C ASN A 61 -3.30 5.96 2.92
N PHE A 62 -4.59 6.12 3.19
CA PHE A 62 -5.23 7.40 3.44
C PHE A 62 -5.68 7.43 4.89
N ASP A 63 -5.14 8.35 5.68
CA ASP A 63 -5.66 8.69 7.00
C ASP A 63 -6.77 9.74 6.82
N LEU A 64 -7.97 9.38 7.26
CA LEU A 64 -9.17 10.16 6.98
C LEU A 64 -9.35 11.22 8.06
N PHE A 65 -8.64 12.34 7.90
CA PHE A 65 -8.88 13.59 8.62
C PHE A 65 -8.82 13.47 10.16
N ASP A 66 -7.85 12.69 10.67
CA ASP A 66 -7.69 12.37 12.10
C ASP A 66 -8.92 11.77 12.78
N THR A 67 -9.83 11.15 12.01
CA THR A 67 -11.05 10.51 12.56
C THR A 67 -10.79 9.16 13.22
N GLY A 68 -9.56 8.64 13.10
CA GLY A 68 -9.17 7.27 13.43
C GLY A 68 -9.49 6.26 12.34
N PHE A 69 -10.20 6.65 11.27
CA PHE A 69 -10.41 5.78 10.11
C PHE A 69 -9.27 5.91 9.10
N SER A 70 -8.83 4.79 8.54
CA SER A 70 -7.93 4.77 7.39
C SER A 70 -8.37 3.79 6.32
N PHE A 71 -8.02 4.09 5.07
CA PHE A 71 -8.24 3.23 3.92
C PHE A 71 -6.91 2.98 3.20
N GLY A 72 -6.55 1.71 3.05
CA GLY A 72 -5.32 1.28 2.40
C GLY A 72 -5.55 0.42 1.18
N VAL A 73 -4.73 0.60 0.17
CA VAL A 73 -4.58 -0.32 -0.97
C VAL A 73 -3.14 -0.78 -1.03
N TRP A 74 -2.93 -2.10 -1.03
CA TRP A 74 -1.61 -2.71 -1.17
C TRP A 74 -1.65 -3.74 -2.29
N SER A 75 -0.57 -3.88 -3.04
CA SER A 75 -0.44 -4.95 -4.02
C SER A 75 0.92 -5.61 -4.02
N SER A 76 1.00 -6.78 -4.68
CA SER A 76 2.25 -7.49 -4.90
C SER A 76 2.31 -8.05 -6.30
N PHE A 77 3.28 -7.58 -7.07
CA PHE A 77 3.57 -8.04 -8.43
C PHE A 77 4.77 -8.96 -8.41
N ALA A 78 4.62 -10.15 -9.00
CA ALA A 78 5.72 -11.11 -9.10
C ALA A 78 6.81 -10.61 -10.05
N GLY A 79 8.06 -10.66 -9.60
CA GLY A 79 9.23 -10.42 -10.43
C GLY A 79 9.53 -11.58 -11.39
N SER A 80 10.47 -11.35 -12.31
CA SER A 80 10.98 -12.39 -13.21
C SER A 80 12.13 -13.18 -12.56
N SER A 81 12.15 -14.51 -12.71
CA SER A 81 13.35 -15.32 -12.43
C SER A 81 14.08 -15.71 -13.72
N LYS A 82 15.42 -15.77 -13.66
CA LYS A 82 16.30 -16.28 -14.72
C LYS A 82 16.79 -17.71 -14.41
N GLY A 83 15.90 -18.61 -13.98
CA GLY A 83 16.27 -19.98 -13.61
C GLY A 83 15.24 -20.99 -14.09
N GLY A 84 15.67 -21.95 -14.92
CA GLY A 84 14.84 -23.04 -15.40
C GLY A 84 14.36 -23.91 -14.25
N GLY A 85 13.06 -23.82 -13.93
CA GLY A 85 12.42 -24.61 -12.89
C GLY A 85 11.28 -23.91 -12.14
N SER A 86 11.19 -22.58 -12.21
CA SER A 86 10.20 -21.84 -11.42
C SER A 86 8.76 -22.08 -11.88
N LYS A 87 7.84 -22.25 -10.92
CA LYS A 87 6.39 -22.29 -11.19
C LYS A 87 5.93 -21.03 -11.94
N SER A 88 4.91 -21.16 -12.79
CA SER A 88 4.29 -20.00 -13.44
C SER A 88 3.73 -19.05 -12.38
N THR A 89 4.00 -17.75 -12.54
CA THR A 89 3.47 -16.68 -11.67
C THR A 89 2.67 -15.67 -12.49
N VAL A 90 2.14 -16.11 -13.65
CA VAL A 90 1.42 -15.25 -14.61
C VAL A 90 0.16 -14.63 -13.98
N ASP A 91 -0.39 -15.21 -12.91
CA ASP A 91 -1.54 -14.70 -12.16
C ASP A 91 -1.26 -14.72 -10.63
N ALA A 92 -0.03 -14.38 -10.22
CA ALA A 92 0.34 -14.37 -8.80
C ALA A 92 0.20 -12.96 -8.16
N GLU A 93 -0.41 -12.04 -8.89
CA GLU A 93 -0.74 -10.72 -8.40
C GLU A 93 -1.68 -10.82 -7.19
N GLU A 94 -1.62 -9.85 -6.31
CA GLU A 94 -2.47 -9.79 -5.14
C GLU A 94 -2.79 -8.34 -4.89
N TRP A 95 -4.07 -8.08 -4.61
CA TRP A 95 -4.54 -6.80 -4.13
C TRP A 95 -5.17 -6.98 -2.76
N ARG A 96 -4.91 -6.00 -1.91
CA ARG A 96 -5.52 -5.91 -0.59
C ARG A 96 -6.15 -4.55 -0.44
N TYR A 97 -7.41 -4.56 -0.06
CA TYR A 97 -8.17 -3.37 0.31
C TYR A 97 -8.38 -3.44 1.82
N ILE A 98 -7.88 -2.44 2.52
CA ILE A 98 -7.78 -2.41 3.98
C ILE A 98 -8.62 -1.24 4.46
N LEU A 99 -9.61 -1.53 5.31
CA LEU A 99 -10.35 -0.51 6.04
C LEU A 99 -10.04 -0.68 7.51
N THR A 100 -9.52 0.36 8.15
CA THR A 100 -9.11 0.32 9.55
C THR A 100 -9.81 1.42 10.34
N TYR A 101 -10.18 1.10 11.57
CA TYR A 101 -10.52 2.08 12.61
C TYR A 101 -9.59 1.87 13.80
N ALA A 102 -8.83 2.90 14.17
CA ALA A 102 -7.93 2.90 15.30
C ALA A 102 -8.28 4.05 16.26
N ASN A 103 -8.23 3.77 17.56
CA ASN A 103 -8.46 4.76 18.59
C ASN A 103 -7.84 4.30 19.93
N SER A 104 -7.92 5.15 20.94
CA SER A 104 -7.46 4.89 22.29
C SER A 104 -8.63 5.03 23.26
N VAL A 105 -8.65 4.20 24.29
CA VAL A 105 -9.49 4.43 25.48
C VAL A 105 -8.61 4.84 26.65
N LEU A 106 -9.15 5.66 27.55
CA LEU A 106 -8.44 6.16 28.74
C LEU A 106 -7.18 6.97 28.35
N ASP A 107 -7.31 7.80 27.32
CA ASP A 107 -6.20 8.60 26.80
C ASP A 107 -5.59 9.51 27.87
N GLY A 108 -4.25 9.48 27.99
CA GLY A 108 -3.50 10.21 29.00
C GLY A 108 -3.46 9.58 30.40
N GLU A 109 -4.14 8.46 30.64
CA GLU A 109 -4.12 7.73 31.91
C GLU A 109 -3.07 6.60 31.93
N GLN A 110 -2.71 6.10 33.12
CA GLN A 110 -1.78 4.96 33.26
C GLN A 110 -2.24 3.68 32.56
N CYS A 111 -3.55 3.56 32.31
CA CYS A 111 -4.20 2.42 31.68
C CYS A 111 -4.72 2.74 30.27
N GLN A 112 -4.18 3.77 29.62
CA GLN A 112 -4.44 4.02 28.21
C GLN A 112 -4.28 2.72 27.41
N THR A 113 -5.29 2.42 26.59
CA THR A 113 -5.32 1.23 25.75
C THR A 113 -5.61 1.65 24.33
N ASP A 114 -4.61 1.47 23.46
CA ASP A 114 -4.75 1.69 22.03
C ASP A 114 -5.30 0.42 21.37
N TYR A 115 -6.22 0.58 20.43
CA TYR A 115 -6.83 -0.51 19.70
C TYR A 115 -7.01 -0.16 18.22
N ALA A 116 -6.96 -1.18 17.37
CA ALA A 116 -7.25 -1.06 15.95
C ALA A 116 -8.06 -2.25 15.47
N LEU A 117 -9.13 -1.99 14.73
CA LEU A 117 -9.92 -3.00 14.02
C LEU A 117 -9.71 -2.82 12.52
N SER A 118 -9.28 -3.88 11.84
CA SER A 118 -9.01 -3.84 10.41
C SER A 118 -9.82 -4.91 9.67
N TYR A 119 -10.54 -4.49 8.64
CA TYR A 119 -11.12 -5.37 7.65
C TYR A 119 -10.20 -5.40 6.42
N VAL A 120 -9.78 -6.60 6.02
CA VAL A 120 -8.91 -6.80 4.86
C VAL A 120 -9.60 -7.70 3.86
N TYR A 121 -9.90 -7.16 2.69
CA TYR A 121 -10.37 -7.93 1.54
C TYR A 121 -9.17 -8.29 0.65
N TYR A 122 -9.07 -9.58 0.31
CA TYR A 122 -8.01 -10.11 -0.54
C TYR A 122 -8.57 -10.45 -1.91
N ASP A 123 -7.89 -9.98 -2.95
CA ASP A 123 -8.19 -10.24 -4.35
C ASP A 123 -6.95 -10.86 -5.01
N TYR A 124 -7.14 -11.98 -5.72
CA TYR A 124 -6.10 -12.87 -6.25
C TYR A 124 -6.38 -13.22 -7.72
#